data_AF-A0A8E2IXE2-F1
#
_entry.id   AF-A0A8E2IXE2-F1
#
_cell.length_a   1.000
_cell.length_b   1.000
_cell.length_c   1.000
_cell.angle_alpha   90.00
_cell.angle_beta   90.00
_cell.angle_gamma   90.00
#
_symmetry.space_group_name_H-M   'P 1'
#
loop_
_entity.id
_entity.type
_entity.pdbx_description
1 polymer ?
#
loop_
_entity_poly.entity_id
_entity_poly.type
_entity_poly.pdbx_seq_one_letter_code
_entity_poly.pdbx_strand_id
1 'polypeptide(L)'
;MANTVISKQARRAARQAASAAQDDVVRRTRANVEDLGRYFSARERLEAVDGWLAARQQVLREDAERRRDAQRVVCGQALAAMRDRRESLREIARMAKLSEKQARELIREAEAAASNATLPAADDAAVPTVADRVVGADEASEGLAVTTGDAIQSGAAVKPLAPSSALA
;
A
#
# COMPACT_ATOMS: atom_id res chain seq x y z
N MET A 1 -33.64 -6.58 -73.90
CA MET A 1 -32.68 -5.81 -73.06
C MET A 1 -32.58 -6.27 -71.60
N ALA A 2 -33.28 -7.33 -71.12
CA ALA A 2 -33.32 -7.66 -69.70
C ALA A 2 -31.96 -8.08 -69.06
N ASN A 3 -31.17 -8.92 -69.75
CA ASN A 3 -29.94 -9.51 -69.21
C ASN A 3 -28.87 -8.45 -68.82
N THR A 4 -28.76 -7.36 -69.57
CA THR A 4 -27.87 -6.22 -69.26
C THR A 4 -28.36 -5.34 -68.09
N VAL A 5 -29.62 -5.45 -67.67
CA VAL A 5 -30.14 -4.81 -66.44
C VAL A 5 -29.89 -5.71 -65.24
N ILE A 6 -30.22 -7.00 -65.35
CA ILE A 6 -30.00 -8.02 -64.30
C ILE A 6 -28.53 -8.07 -63.90
N SER A 7 -27.61 -8.10 -64.88
CA SER A 7 -26.16 -8.09 -64.61
C SER A 7 -25.62 -6.75 -64.09
N LYS A 8 -26.36 -5.64 -64.19
CA LYS A 8 -26.03 -4.37 -63.49
C LYS A 8 -26.51 -4.41 -62.04
N GLN A 9 -27.73 -4.91 -61.80
CA GLN A 9 -28.29 -5.09 -60.45
C GLN A 9 -27.46 -6.07 -59.62
N ALA A 10 -27.08 -7.22 -60.18
CA ALA A 10 -26.23 -8.21 -59.50
C ALA A 10 -24.86 -7.61 -59.08
N ARG A 11 -24.21 -6.82 -59.96
CA ARG A 11 -22.96 -6.12 -59.63
C ARG A 11 -23.14 -5.05 -58.54
N ARG A 12 -24.30 -4.38 -58.50
CA ARG A 12 -24.64 -3.43 -57.42
C ARG A 12 -24.82 -4.16 -56.08
N ALA A 13 -25.60 -5.24 -56.07
CA ALA A 13 -25.84 -6.06 -54.88
C ALA A 13 -24.52 -6.65 -54.32
N ALA A 14 -23.66 -7.20 -55.18
CA ALA A 14 -22.35 -7.73 -54.77
C ALA A 14 -21.46 -6.65 -54.14
N ARG A 15 -21.43 -5.43 -54.68
CA ARG A 15 -20.70 -4.29 -54.09
C ARG A 15 -21.29 -3.84 -52.75
N GLN A 16 -22.62 -3.83 -52.62
CA GLN A 16 -23.29 -3.48 -51.36
C GLN A 16 -23.03 -4.52 -50.27
N ALA A 17 -23.06 -5.82 -50.61
CA ALA A 17 -22.70 -6.90 -49.68
C ALA A 17 -21.23 -6.83 -49.25
N ALA A 18 -20.31 -6.55 -50.18
CA ALA A 18 -18.90 -6.35 -49.88
C ALA A 18 -18.64 -5.13 -48.96
N SER A 19 -19.34 -4.01 -49.18
CA SER A 19 -19.29 -2.84 -48.27
C SER A 19 -19.76 -3.23 -46.88
N ALA A 20 -20.98 -3.79 -46.75
CA ALA A 20 -21.55 -4.15 -45.46
C ALA A 20 -20.66 -5.13 -44.67
N ALA A 21 -20.04 -6.10 -45.34
CA ALA A 21 -19.08 -7.01 -44.72
C ALA A 21 -17.81 -6.28 -44.22
N GLN A 22 -17.30 -5.31 -44.98
CA GLN A 22 -16.16 -4.48 -44.58
C GLN A 22 -16.52 -3.53 -43.42
N ASP A 23 -17.69 -2.91 -43.47
CA ASP A 23 -18.22 -2.05 -42.41
C ASP A 23 -18.38 -2.84 -41.09
N ASP A 24 -18.84 -4.09 -41.16
CA ASP A 24 -18.90 -5.00 -40.02
C ASP A 24 -17.53 -5.46 -39.50
N VAL A 25 -16.52 -5.62 -40.37
CA VAL A 25 -15.13 -5.82 -39.92
C VAL A 25 -14.63 -4.59 -39.17
N VAL A 26 -14.76 -3.39 -39.75
CA VAL A 26 -14.33 -2.13 -39.12
C VAL A 26 -15.04 -1.90 -37.79
N ARG A 27 -16.35 -2.16 -37.70
CA ARG A 27 -17.14 -2.08 -36.46
C ARG A 27 -16.59 -3.00 -35.36
N ARG A 28 -16.33 -4.27 -35.68
CA ARG A 28 -15.76 -5.26 -34.74
C ARG A 28 -14.33 -4.91 -34.34
N THR A 29 -13.47 -4.51 -35.28
CA THR A 29 -12.10 -4.10 -34.97
C THR A 29 -12.06 -2.89 -34.03
N ARG A 30 -12.93 -1.89 -34.21
CA ARG A 30 -13.03 -0.73 -33.29
C ARG A 30 -13.45 -1.15 -31.89
N ALA A 31 -14.51 -1.96 -31.76
CA ALA A 31 -14.97 -2.46 -30.46
C ALA A 31 -13.86 -3.28 -29.76
N ASN A 32 -13.24 -4.23 -30.47
CA ASN A 32 -12.15 -5.05 -29.94
C ASN A 32 -10.95 -4.21 -29.45
N VAL A 33 -10.59 -3.13 -30.15
CA VAL A 33 -9.49 -2.23 -29.72
C VAL A 33 -9.87 -1.46 -28.46
N GLU A 34 -11.12 -1.00 -28.33
CA GLU A 34 -11.60 -0.35 -27.11
C GLU A 34 -11.65 -1.33 -25.92
N ASP A 35 -12.20 -2.53 -26.13
CA ASP A 35 -12.26 -3.60 -25.13
C ASP A 35 -10.85 -4.03 -24.68
N LEU A 36 -9.88 -4.15 -25.60
CA LEU A 36 -8.48 -4.41 -25.26
C LEU A 36 -7.86 -3.27 -24.45
N GLY A 37 -8.13 -2.01 -24.78
CA GLY A 37 -7.69 -0.86 -23.99
C GLY A 37 -8.24 -0.91 -22.55
N ARG A 38 -9.53 -1.23 -22.39
CA ARG A 38 -10.16 -1.43 -21.08
C ARG A 38 -9.54 -2.64 -20.33
N TYR A 39 -9.24 -3.74 -21.03
CA TYR A 39 -8.60 -4.93 -20.47
C TYR A 39 -7.18 -4.65 -19.96
N PHE A 40 -6.30 -4.04 -20.76
CA PHE A 40 -4.93 -3.77 -20.34
C PHE A 40 -4.87 -2.79 -19.16
N SER A 41 -5.69 -1.74 -19.17
CA SER A 41 -5.82 -0.80 -18.04
C SER A 41 -6.38 -1.46 -16.78
N ALA A 42 -7.28 -2.45 -16.90
CA ALA A 42 -7.75 -3.21 -15.75
C ALA A 42 -6.67 -4.16 -15.21
N ARG A 43 -5.94 -4.84 -16.10
CA ARG A 43 -4.84 -5.75 -15.75
C ARG A 43 -3.70 -5.04 -15.02
N GLU A 44 -3.23 -3.91 -15.55
CA GLU A 44 -2.20 -3.08 -14.92
C GLU A 44 -2.59 -2.69 -13.48
N ARG A 45 -3.86 -2.34 -13.26
CA ARG A 45 -4.38 -2.03 -11.92
C ARG A 45 -4.48 -3.24 -10.99
N LEU A 46 -4.71 -4.46 -11.51
CA LEU A 46 -4.63 -5.68 -10.71
C LEU A 46 -3.19 -5.96 -10.27
N GLU A 47 -2.24 -5.91 -11.20
CA GLU A 47 -0.80 -6.10 -10.92
C GLU A 47 -0.27 -5.04 -9.92
N ALA A 48 -0.76 -3.79 -10.00
CA ALA A 48 -0.47 -2.73 -9.04
C ALA A 48 -1.08 -2.98 -7.64
N VAL A 49 -2.29 -3.56 -7.54
CA VAL A 49 -2.91 -3.94 -6.26
C VAL A 49 -2.16 -5.07 -5.58
N ASP A 50 -1.73 -6.08 -6.33
CA ASP A 50 -0.91 -7.19 -5.80
C ASP A 50 0.46 -6.68 -5.32
N GLY A 51 1.11 -5.80 -6.08
CA GLY A 51 2.36 -5.15 -5.67
C GLY A 51 2.20 -4.30 -4.40
N TRP A 52 1.13 -3.51 -4.30
CA TRP A 52 0.79 -2.74 -3.10
C TRP A 52 0.56 -3.65 -1.88
N LEU A 53 -0.18 -4.74 -2.05
CA LEU A 53 -0.47 -5.70 -0.98
C LEU A 53 0.82 -6.39 -0.50
N ALA A 54 1.68 -6.83 -1.43
CA ALA A 54 2.95 -7.46 -1.11
C ALA A 54 3.86 -6.50 -0.31
N ALA A 55 4.01 -5.26 -0.77
CA ALA A 55 4.77 -4.22 -0.06
C ALA A 55 4.18 -3.93 1.34
N ARG A 56 2.85 -3.82 1.45
CA ARG A 56 2.18 -3.55 2.74
C ARG A 56 2.34 -4.71 3.72
N GLN A 57 2.27 -5.96 3.25
CA GLN A 57 2.56 -7.13 4.08
C GLN A 57 4.02 -7.15 4.55
N GLN A 58 4.97 -6.76 3.68
CA GLN A 58 6.40 -6.78 4.02
C GLN A 58 6.73 -5.80 5.15
N VAL A 59 6.24 -4.56 5.08
CA VAL A 59 6.37 -3.57 6.15
C VAL A 59 5.78 -4.08 7.49
N LEU A 60 4.67 -4.84 7.43
CA LEU A 60 4.05 -5.44 8.62
C LEU A 60 4.84 -6.64 9.19
N ARG A 61 5.52 -7.43 8.35
CA ARG A 61 6.43 -8.50 8.81
C ARG A 61 7.61 -7.91 9.56
N GLU A 62 8.28 -6.92 8.97
CA GLU A 62 9.43 -6.23 9.56
C GLU A 62 9.06 -5.53 10.87
N ASP A 63 7.88 -4.92 10.96
CA ASP A 63 7.42 -4.30 12.21
C ASP A 63 7.08 -5.34 13.29
N ALA A 64 6.49 -6.47 12.91
CA ALA A 64 6.28 -7.60 13.82
C ALA A 64 7.59 -8.28 14.22
N GLU A 65 8.66 -8.18 13.43
CA GLU A 65 10.00 -8.65 13.76
C GLU A 65 10.68 -7.71 14.75
N ARG A 66 10.80 -6.42 14.43
CA ARG A 66 11.31 -5.39 15.36
C ARG A 66 10.61 -5.44 16.72
N ARG A 67 9.28 -5.58 16.76
CA ARG A 67 8.52 -5.74 18.01
C ARG A 67 8.85 -7.03 18.76
N ARG A 68 8.96 -8.17 18.07
CA ARG A 68 9.35 -9.45 18.70
C ARG A 68 10.77 -9.43 19.24
N ASP A 69 11.70 -8.81 18.52
CA ASP A 69 13.10 -8.67 18.94
C ASP A 69 13.23 -7.76 20.16
N ALA A 70 12.55 -6.61 20.16
CA ALA A 70 12.49 -5.71 21.32
C ALA A 70 11.92 -6.42 22.56
N GLN A 71 10.86 -7.23 22.41
CA GLN A 71 10.30 -8.02 23.51
C GLN A 71 11.25 -9.16 23.97
N ARG A 72 12.03 -9.78 23.07
CA ARG A 72 13.09 -10.74 23.48
C ARG A 72 14.16 -10.07 24.33
N VAL A 73 14.58 -8.85 23.98
CA VAL A 73 15.51 -8.06 24.81
C VAL A 73 14.93 -7.77 26.20
N VAL A 74 13.67 -7.34 26.30
CA VAL A 74 13.01 -7.10 27.60
C VAL A 74 12.92 -8.39 28.44
N CYS A 75 12.58 -9.54 27.82
CA CYS A 75 12.61 -10.83 28.49
C CYS A 75 14.03 -11.18 28.99
N GLY A 76 15.06 -11.00 28.15
CA GLY A 76 16.45 -11.23 28.52
C GLY A 76 16.92 -10.35 29.68
N GLN A 77 16.56 -9.06 29.69
CA GLN A 77 16.83 -8.13 30.78
C GLN A 77 16.17 -8.59 32.10
N ALA A 78 14.93 -9.05 32.05
CA ALA A 78 14.23 -9.57 33.24
C ALA A 78 14.91 -10.83 33.82
N LEU A 79 15.37 -11.76 32.96
CA LEU A 79 16.09 -12.96 33.36
C LEU A 79 17.51 -12.63 33.88
N ALA A 80 18.19 -11.65 33.29
CA ALA A 80 19.48 -11.14 33.78
C ALA A 80 19.32 -10.54 35.19
N ALA A 81 18.30 -9.71 35.40
CA ALA A 81 18.01 -9.15 36.72
C ALA A 81 17.67 -10.21 37.79
N MET A 82 17.14 -11.39 37.41
CA MET A 82 17.02 -12.53 38.33
C MET A 82 18.38 -13.13 38.70
N ARG A 83 19.25 -13.39 37.71
CA ARG A 83 20.62 -13.89 37.91
C ARG A 83 21.44 -12.94 38.80
N ASP A 84 21.28 -11.64 38.61
CA ASP A 84 22.04 -10.63 39.34
C ASP A 84 21.56 -10.51 40.81
N ARG A 85 20.30 -10.86 41.09
CA ARG A 85 19.78 -11.18 42.43
C ARG A 85 20.24 -12.54 43.00
N ARG A 86 21.24 -13.17 42.35
CA ARG A 86 21.86 -14.47 42.70
C ARG A 86 21.00 -15.72 42.46
N GLU A 87 19.89 -15.62 41.71
CA GLU A 87 19.14 -16.82 41.33
C GLU A 87 19.92 -17.70 40.35
N SER A 88 19.78 -19.02 40.51
CA SER A 88 20.48 -19.98 39.64
C SER A 88 19.83 -20.06 38.26
N LEU A 89 20.64 -20.19 37.20
CA LEU A 89 20.11 -20.28 35.82
C LEU A 89 19.10 -21.42 35.64
N ARG A 90 19.29 -22.54 36.35
CA ARG A 90 18.37 -23.68 36.37
C ARG A 90 17.02 -23.32 36.97
N GLU A 91 17.02 -22.56 38.06
CA GLU A 91 15.80 -22.12 38.74
C GLU A 91 15.07 -21.03 37.92
N ILE A 92 15.82 -20.08 37.36
CA ILE A 92 15.30 -19.07 36.43
C ILE A 92 14.62 -19.73 35.23
N ALA A 93 15.26 -20.73 34.61
CA ALA A 93 14.69 -21.49 33.50
C ALA A 93 13.43 -22.28 33.92
N ARG A 94 13.44 -22.91 35.11
CA ARG A 94 12.29 -23.63 35.69
C ARG A 94 11.09 -22.70 35.92
N MET A 95 11.31 -21.51 36.47
CA MET A 95 10.28 -20.50 36.70
C MET A 95 9.72 -19.95 35.38
N ALA A 96 10.59 -19.65 34.42
CA ALA A 96 10.21 -19.15 33.09
C ALA A 96 9.59 -20.21 32.16
N LYS A 97 9.62 -21.50 32.56
CA LYS A 97 9.21 -22.67 31.74
C LYS A 97 10.02 -22.77 30.42
N LEU A 98 11.30 -22.43 30.48
CA LEU A 98 12.26 -22.50 29.38
C LEU A 98 13.33 -23.57 29.64
N SER A 99 14.09 -23.94 28.61
CA SER A 99 15.36 -24.64 28.83
C SER A 99 16.44 -23.67 29.33
N GLU A 100 17.43 -24.17 30.08
CA GLU A 100 18.60 -23.37 30.50
C GLU A 100 19.36 -22.77 29.31
N LYS A 101 19.33 -23.43 28.15
CA LYS A 101 19.91 -22.91 26.91
C LYS A 101 19.19 -21.63 26.46
N GLN A 102 17.87 -21.69 26.32
CA GLN A 102 17.04 -20.53 25.91
C GLN A 102 17.16 -19.36 26.91
N ALA A 103 17.15 -19.65 28.22
CA ALA A 103 17.35 -18.63 29.24
C ALA A 103 18.72 -17.94 29.10
N ARG A 104 19.79 -18.70 28.82
CA ARG A 104 21.14 -18.17 28.58
C ARG A 104 21.27 -17.39 27.28
N GLU A 105 20.54 -17.80 26.24
CA GLU A 105 20.53 -17.11 24.94
C GLU A 105 19.80 -15.77 25.04
N LEU A 106 18.62 -15.71 25.67
CA LEU A 106 17.90 -14.45 25.91
C LEU A 106 18.70 -13.47 26.78
N ILE A 107 19.36 -13.94 27.84
CA ILE A 107 20.25 -13.09 28.67
C ILE A 107 21.39 -12.52 27.80
N ARG A 108 22.05 -13.33 26.98
CA ARG A 108 23.12 -12.89 26.09
C ARG A 108 22.63 -11.88 25.04
N GLU A 109 21.45 -12.09 24.45
CA GLU A 109 20.82 -11.16 23.51
C GLU A 109 20.58 -9.79 24.16
N ALA A 110 20.10 -9.76 25.39
CA ALA A 110 19.92 -8.52 26.16
C ALA A 110 21.23 -7.83 26.54
N GLU A 111 22.25 -8.58 26.97
CA GLU A 111 23.58 -8.04 27.29
C GLU A 111 24.29 -7.46 26.06
N ALA A 112 24.15 -8.10 24.89
CA ALA A 112 24.65 -7.57 23.63
C ALA A 112 23.90 -6.30 23.19
N ALA A 113 22.57 -6.26 23.34
CA ALA A 113 21.77 -5.07 23.04
C ALA A 113 22.14 -3.87 23.94
N ALA A 114 22.34 -4.10 25.25
CA ALA A 114 22.80 -3.07 26.18
C ALA A 114 24.22 -2.58 25.84
N SER A 115 25.12 -3.48 25.42
CA SER A 115 26.48 -3.12 25.02
C SER A 115 26.48 -2.21 23.78
N ASN A 116 25.68 -2.55 22.77
CA ASN A 116 25.55 -1.74 21.54
C ASN A 116 24.93 -0.36 21.81
N ALA A 117 24.01 -0.25 22.76
CA ALA A 117 23.40 1.02 23.16
C ALA A 117 24.35 1.95 23.95
N THR A 118 25.55 1.47 24.33
CA THR A 118 26.53 2.24 25.12
C THR A 118 27.59 2.92 24.24
N LEU A 119 27.57 2.72 22.92
CA LEU A 119 28.37 3.52 21.99
C LEU A 119 27.80 4.96 21.89
N PRO A 120 28.60 6.01 22.12
CA PRO A 120 28.09 7.37 22.10
C PRO A 120 27.75 7.81 20.68
N ALA A 121 26.48 8.19 20.47
CA ALA A 121 26.08 8.98 19.30
C ALA A 121 26.63 10.40 19.46
N ALA A 122 27.84 10.63 18.95
CA ALA A 122 28.39 11.96 18.76
C ALA A 122 27.89 12.54 17.43
N ASP A 123 27.44 13.80 17.50
CA ASP A 123 26.98 14.67 16.41
C ASP A 123 25.74 14.20 15.62
N ASP A 124 24.86 15.06 15.11
CA ASP A 124 24.83 16.54 15.15
C ASP A 124 23.41 17.07 15.50
N ALA A 125 23.35 18.22 16.15
CA ALA A 125 22.12 18.88 16.58
C ALA A 125 21.76 20.08 15.69
N ALA A 126 21.55 19.84 14.40
CA ALA A 126 21.26 20.86 13.40
C ALA A 126 19.79 20.88 12.95
N VAL A 127 18.96 21.73 13.58
CA VAL A 127 17.61 22.07 13.09
C VAL A 127 17.63 23.46 12.44
N PRO A 128 17.68 23.56 11.08
CA PRO A 128 17.50 24.83 10.39
C PRO A 128 16.01 25.18 10.32
N THR A 129 15.57 26.05 11.23
CA THR A 129 14.28 26.76 11.06
C THR A 129 14.40 27.76 9.90
N VAL A 130 13.50 27.66 8.92
CA VAL A 130 13.33 28.70 7.89
C VAL A 130 11.89 29.19 7.96
N ALA A 131 11.70 30.31 8.64
CA ALA A 131 10.45 31.04 8.61
C ALA A 131 10.43 32.05 7.45
N ASP A 132 9.28 32.11 6.80
CA ASP A 132 8.71 33.14 5.93
C ASP A 132 9.53 34.43 5.65
N ARG A 133 9.51 34.84 4.37
CA ARG A 133 9.72 36.25 4.00
C ARG A 133 8.93 36.65 2.74
N VAL A 134 7.65 37.01 2.94
CA VAL A 134 6.87 37.77 1.94
C VAL A 134 7.55 39.10 1.58
N VAL A 135 7.81 39.30 0.28
CA VAL A 135 7.78 40.61 -0.40
C VAL A 135 7.23 40.36 -1.80
N GLY A 136 6.18 41.09 -2.20
CA GLY A 136 5.59 41.01 -3.54
C GLY A 136 5.71 42.33 -4.31
N ALA A 137 5.53 42.26 -5.62
CA ALA A 137 5.32 43.42 -6.50
C ALA A 137 4.45 43.00 -7.70
N ASP A 138 3.32 43.68 -7.90
CA ASP A 138 2.46 43.66 -9.09
C ASP A 138 3.21 44.21 -10.34
N GLU A 139 2.75 44.08 -11.59
CA GLU A 139 1.43 43.62 -12.11
C GLU A 139 1.58 42.26 -12.90
N ALA A 140 0.83 41.81 -13.93
CA ALA A 140 -0.14 42.42 -14.86
C ALA A 140 -1.04 41.40 -15.61
N SER A 141 -1.97 41.95 -16.41
CA SER A 141 -2.77 41.36 -17.49
C SER A 141 -2.00 40.43 -18.47
N GLU A 142 -2.57 39.44 -19.17
CA GLU A 142 -3.97 39.00 -19.41
C GLU A 142 -4.04 37.44 -19.31
N GLY A 143 -5.16 36.71 -19.24
CA GLY A 143 -6.57 37.11 -19.24
C GLY A 143 -7.53 36.08 -19.87
N LEU A 144 -7.56 34.80 -19.42
CA LEU A 144 -8.62 33.85 -19.78
C LEU A 144 -8.84 32.78 -18.69
N ALA A 145 -10.10 32.47 -18.33
CA ALA A 145 -10.42 31.63 -17.16
C ALA A 145 -11.63 30.70 -17.36
N VAL A 146 -11.48 29.44 -16.92
CA VAL A 146 -12.51 28.39 -16.71
C VAL A 146 -11.92 27.46 -15.62
N THR A 147 -12.19 27.56 -14.31
CA THR A 147 -13.41 27.15 -13.55
C THR A 147 -13.86 25.72 -13.87
N THR A 148 -13.96 24.72 -13.00
CA THR A 148 -13.86 24.56 -11.52
C THR A 148 -13.52 23.05 -11.34
N GLY A 149 -12.84 22.51 -10.31
CA GLY A 149 -12.85 22.84 -8.90
C GLY A 149 -14.01 22.15 -8.17
N ASP A 150 -13.81 20.92 -7.70
CA ASP A 150 -14.46 20.37 -6.50
C ASP A 150 -13.64 19.18 -5.92
N ALA A 151 -13.80 18.88 -4.64
CA ALA A 151 -13.05 17.86 -3.90
C ALA A 151 -13.96 17.01 -3.00
N ILE A 152 -14.06 15.70 -3.29
CA ILE A 152 -14.90 14.79 -2.51
C ILE A 152 -14.15 14.31 -1.25
N GLN A 153 -14.40 15.00 -0.13
CA GLN A 153 -14.10 14.51 1.20
C GLN A 153 -15.42 14.24 1.95
N SER A 154 -15.77 12.96 2.10
CA SER A 154 -16.78 12.50 3.06
C SER A 154 -16.54 11.03 3.41
N GLY A 155 -16.63 10.58 4.65
CA GLY A 155 -17.14 11.28 5.84
C GLY A 155 -18.27 10.52 6.56
N ALA A 156 -18.45 9.22 6.29
CA ALA A 156 -19.50 8.42 6.90
C ALA A 156 -19.25 8.21 8.40
N ALA A 157 -19.95 8.98 9.24
CA ALA A 157 -19.86 8.88 10.69
C ALA A 157 -20.52 7.59 11.21
N VAL A 158 -19.72 6.69 11.80
CA VAL A 158 -20.23 5.51 12.50
C VAL A 158 -20.75 5.92 13.88
N LYS A 159 -22.08 5.95 14.03
CA LYS A 159 -22.76 6.20 15.31
C LYS A 159 -22.57 4.99 16.25
N PRO A 160 -21.90 5.14 17.41
CA PRO A 160 -21.77 4.03 18.36
C PRO A 160 -23.13 3.74 19.03
N LEU A 161 -23.49 2.46 19.10
CA LEU A 161 -24.68 1.99 19.81
C LEU A 161 -24.28 1.67 21.26
N ALA A 162 -24.75 2.47 22.21
CA ALA A 162 -24.55 2.22 23.64
C ALA A 162 -25.47 1.08 24.15
N PRO A 163 -25.06 0.30 25.16
CA PRO A 163 -25.80 -0.88 25.61
C PRO A 163 -27.05 -0.52 26.42
N SER A 164 -28.14 -1.25 26.20
CA SER A 164 -29.32 -1.20 27.08
C SER A 164 -29.12 -2.12 28.28
N SER A 165 -29.19 -1.58 29.49
CA SER A 165 -29.21 -2.35 30.74
C SER A 165 -29.74 -1.49 31.89
N ALA A 166 -31.01 -1.67 32.27
CA ALA A 166 -31.45 -1.93 33.65
C ALA A 166 -32.98 -1.71 33.86
N LEU A 167 -33.53 -2.50 34.81
CA LEU A 167 -34.59 -2.14 35.76
C LEU A 167 -35.93 -1.58 35.24
N ALA A 168 -36.92 -2.48 35.18
CA ALA A 168 -38.21 -2.33 35.87
C ALA A 168 -38.60 -3.68 36.47
#